data_AF-X8J2J8-F1
#
_entry.id   AF-X8J2J8-F1
#
_cell.length_a   1.000
_cell.length_b   1.000
_cell.length_c   1.000
_cell.angle_alpha   90.00
_cell.angle_beta   90.00
_cell.angle_gamma   90.00
#
_symmetry.space_group_name_H-M   'P 1'
#
loop_
_entity.id
_entity.type
_entity.pdbx_description
1 polymer ?
#
loop_
_entity_poly.entity_id
_entity_poly.type
_entity_poly.pdbx_seq_one_letter_code
_entity_poly.pdbx_strand_id
1 'polypeptide(L)'
;MSYLTDYRASASSTLLATITNAPIGALGDASRATLIQLIIDDIAAARNAQGRLAPKDVALALGAIKSLGRIESGSRVAASKENLKHILDVAKDLSASNAEASKQAMRCIANAILLVPAGRDTLVDLDGDEFCTRVYINEGSSPEYIFLASRLLFFMVHTDGPFISRVVRQHRLPTLLAQQIESIGQSNAPFAKDALDDMLKLHFSAVSKYSKLVGHGSGSGLVLGEYWDEIFEPTASPLIKLFHTLPSPPSDPLAGSLTYVIHALINVPVAPFAHLWFPQSPKPSRSSSSGTQSPRPSLDKTGSPVEASGSGSPLSRALNLLSRKSSPGRKSPPPTGNSALRALSILQSILALHLPGSSDPDDSAVRNALKAKGVSLDELASPVAALLTRLVGGDEGARAKVAAIVLPSDMDRSSALEETRRFPREVHKTYDQCILSYSQGHGWRNAVYALWFGWTSTLCSNWIR
;
A
#
# COMPACT_ATOMS: atom_id res chain seq x y z
N MET A 1 24.15 -30.61 19.82
CA MET A 1 23.48 -31.36 18.74
C MET A 1 23.98 -30.81 17.42
N SER A 2 24.34 -31.67 16.47
CA SER A 2 24.78 -31.23 15.15
C SER A 2 23.59 -31.35 14.20
N TYR A 3 22.82 -30.25 14.05
CA TYR A 3 21.62 -30.25 13.20
C TYR A 3 21.88 -30.80 11.79
N LEU A 4 23.08 -30.57 11.24
CA LEU A 4 23.49 -31.11 9.95
C LEU A 4 23.65 -32.64 9.96
N THR A 5 24.29 -33.19 11.00
CA THR A 5 24.49 -34.64 11.13
C THR A 5 23.14 -35.33 11.35
N ASP A 6 22.32 -34.77 12.25
CA ASP A 6 21.01 -35.30 12.58
C ASP A 6 20.09 -35.25 11.35
N TYR A 7 20.17 -34.16 10.56
CA TYR A 7 19.37 -34.03 9.35
C TYR A 7 19.82 -34.99 8.26
N ARG A 8 21.11 -35.27 8.10
CA ARG A 8 21.59 -36.30 7.15
C ARG A 8 21.08 -37.69 7.50
N ALA A 9 20.95 -38.01 8.80
CA ALA A 9 20.44 -39.29 9.24
C ALA A 9 18.93 -39.44 8.99
N SER A 10 18.14 -38.38 9.24
CA SER A 10 16.68 -38.44 9.06
C SER A 10 16.06 -37.06 8.81
N ALA A 11 15.28 -36.92 7.74
CA ALA A 11 14.48 -35.72 7.45
C ALA A 11 13.13 -35.76 8.18
N SER A 12 13.15 -35.98 9.49
CA SER A 12 11.92 -36.06 10.29
C SER A 12 11.30 -34.69 10.56
N SER A 13 9.98 -34.65 10.67
CA SER A 13 9.21 -33.43 11.01
C SER A 13 9.64 -32.82 12.35
N THR A 14 9.92 -33.65 13.37
CA THR A 14 10.42 -33.20 14.68
C THR A 14 11.73 -32.44 14.55
N LEU A 15 12.67 -32.96 13.76
CA LEU A 15 13.96 -32.31 13.56
C LEU A 15 13.81 -30.99 12.79
N LEU A 16 12.98 -30.95 11.74
CA LEU A 16 12.67 -29.72 11.01
C LEU A 16 12.08 -28.64 11.92
N ALA A 17 11.20 -29.04 12.85
CA ALA A 17 10.67 -28.12 13.87
C ALA A 17 11.75 -27.64 14.84
N THR A 18 12.67 -28.51 15.26
CA THR A 18 13.82 -28.11 16.10
C THR A 18 14.73 -27.11 15.37
N ILE A 19 15.03 -27.36 14.09
CA ILE A 19 15.85 -26.45 13.26
C ILE A 19 15.16 -25.10 13.10
N THR A 20 13.85 -25.09 12.86
CA THR A 20 13.06 -23.86 12.69
C THR A 20 13.15 -22.95 13.93
N ASN A 21 13.14 -23.55 15.12
CA ASN A 21 13.18 -22.84 16.41
C ASN A 21 14.61 -22.60 16.94
N ALA A 22 15.65 -23.00 16.21
CA ALA A 22 17.02 -22.80 16.64
C ALA A 22 17.39 -21.30 16.68
N PRO A 23 18.20 -20.85 17.66
CA PRO A 23 18.60 -19.45 17.73
C PRO A 23 19.47 -19.04 16.54
N ILE A 24 19.39 -17.77 16.17
CA ILE A 24 20.23 -17.19 15.12
C ILE A 24 21.70 -17.33 15.57
N GLY A 25 22.54 -17.94 14.74
CA GLY A 25 23.93 -18.25 15.09
C GLY A 25 24.18 -19.64 15.67
N ALA A 26 23.16 -20.50 15.88
CA ALA A 26 23.36 -21.87 16.38
C ALA A 26 24.19 -22.79 15.45
N LEU A 27 24.42 -22.35 14.21
CA LEU A 27 25.17 -23.05 13.17
C LEU A 27 26.21 -22.10 12.59
N GLY A 28 27.44 -22.59 12.40
CA GLY A 28 28.43 -21.88 11.58
C GLY A 28 27.97 -21.77 10.12
N ASP A 29 28.49 -20.77 9.41
CA ASP A 29 28.04 -20.44 8.05
C ASP A 29 28.15 -21.59 7.06
N ALA A 30 29.25 -22.34 7.08
CA ALA A 30 29.45 -23.49 6.19
C ALA A 30 28.44 -24.62 6.45
N SER A 31 28.22 -24.97 7.72
CA SER A 31 27.26 -26.00 8.12
C SER A 31 25.82 -25.59 7.80
N ARG A 32 25.50 -24.29 7.97
CA ARG A 32 24.21 -23.71 7.62
C ARG A 32 23.96 -23.78 6.12
N ALA A 33 24.92 -23.35 5.30
CA ALA A 33 24.82 -23.40 3.85
C ALA A 33 24.59 -24.83 3.36
N THR A 34 25.38 -25.78 3.89
CA THR A 34 25.24 -27.21 3.58
C THR A 34 23.88 -27.76 3.99
N LEU A 35 23.39 -27.39 5.17
CA LEU A 35 22.08 -27.82 5.65
C LEU A 35 20.94 -27.27 4.78
N ILE A 36 21.01 -25.99 4.40
CA ILE A 36 20.02 -25.38 3.50
C ILE A 36 20.01 -26.11 2.16
N GLN A 37 21.18 -26.37 1.55
CA GLN A 37 21.26 -27.09 0.28
C GLN A 37 20.60 -28.46 0.38
N LEU A 38 20.95 -29.25 1.41
CA LEU A 38 20.35 -30.58 1.62
C LEU A 38 18.83 -30.53 1.75
N ILE A 39 18.29 -29.55 2.49
CA ILE A 39 16.83 -29.40 2.63
C ILE A 39 16.19 -29.05 1.28
N ILE A 40 16.83 -28.20 0.46
CA ILE A 40 16.32 -27.83 -0.87
C ILE A 40 16.34 -29.04 -1.81
N ASP A 41 17.42 -29.82 -1.80
CA ASP A 41 17.53 -31.04 -2.61
C ASP A 41 16.43 -32.05 -2.24
N ASP A 42 16.15 -32.22 -0.95
CA ASP A 42 15.08 -33.08 -0.47
C ASP A 42 13.68 -32.56 -0.82
N ILE A 43 13.46 -31.24 -0.81
CA ILE A 43 12.21 -30.63 -1.29
C ILE A 43 12.03 -30.88 -2.80
N ALA A 44 13.09 -30.70 -3.59
CA ALA A 44 13.06 -30.95 -5.02
C ALA A 44 12.76 -32.42 -5.33
N ALA A 45 13.36 -33.35 -4.57
CA ALA A 45 13.08 -34.78 -4.68
C ALA A 45 11.63 -35.11 -4.28
N ALA A 46 11.13 -34.56 -3.16
CA ALA A 46 9.79 -34.84 -2.64
C ALA A 46 8.67 -34.47 -3.64
N ARG A 47 8.88 -33.42 -4.43
CA ARG A 47 7.93 -33.03 -5.51
C ARG A 47 7.81 -34.08 -6.61
N ASN A 48 8.88 -34.83 -6.86
CA ASN A 48 8.89 -35.93 -7.82
C ASN A 48 8.50 -37.26 -7.17
N ALA A 49 7.91 -37.24 -5.96
CA ALA A 49 7.63 -38.40 -5.12
C ALA A 49 8.89 -39.27 -4.86
N GLN A 50 10.05 -38.63 -4.84
CA GLN A 50 11.35 -39.24 -4.60
C GLN A 50 11.95 -38.70 -3.29
N GLY A 51 12.91 -39.43 -2.74
CA GLY A 51 13.68 -38.97 -1.58
C GLY A 51 13.04 -39.28 -0.23
N ARG A 52 13.62 -38.68 0.80
CA ARG A 52 13.39 -39.02 2.22
C ARG A 52 12.45 -38.07 2.96
N LEU A 53 12.10 -36.94 2.35
CA LEU A 53 11.17 -35.96 2.89
C LEU A 53 9.75 -36.29 2.42
N ALA A 54 8.80 -36.44 3.35
CA ALA A 54 7.43 -36.67 2.98
C ALA A 54 6.80 -35.40 2.37
N PRO A 55 5.92 -35.49 1.36
CA PRO A 55 5.30 -34.31 0.73
C PRO A 55 4.58 -33.38 1.73
N LYS A 56 3.96 -33.95 2.78
CA LYS A 56 3.31 -33.19 3.86
C LYS A 56 4.27 -32.34 4.70
N ASP A 57 5.56 -32.71 4.74
CA ASP A 57 6.57 -32.04 5.56
C ASP A 57 7.32 -30.94 4.77
N VAL A 58 6.98 -30.73 3.49
CA VAL A 58 7.59 -29.68 2.64
C VAL A 58 7.39 -28.28 3.25
N ALA A 59 6.22 -27.99 3.79
CA ALA A 59 5.97 -26.71 4.47
C ALA A 59 6.89 -26.51 5.68
N LEU A 60 7.12 -27.57 6.48
CA LEU A 60 8.05 -27.53 7.62
C LEU A 60 9.51 -27.38 7.18
N ALA A 61 9.89 -28.04 6.09
CA ALA A 61 11.21 -27.93 5.50
C ALA A 61 11.50 -26.49 5.02
N LEU A 62 10.54 -25.86 4.35
CA LEU A 62 10.60 -24.43 4.01
C LEU A 62 10.55 -23.53 5.26
N GLY A 63 9.89 -23.96 6.34
CA GLY A 63 9.99 -23.38 7.67
C GLY A 63 11.42 -23.27 8.16
N ALA A 64 12.15 -24.38 8.08
CA ALA A 64 13.55 -24.47 8.45
C ALA A 64 14.43 -23.60 7.54
N ILE A 65 14.26 -23.64 6.22
CA ILE A 65 15.00 -22.79 5.27
C ILE A 65 14.78 -21.31 5.59
N LYS A 66 13.53 -20.88 5.82
CA LYS A 66 13.21 -19.49 6.20
C LYS A 66 13.98 -19.07 7.44
N SER A 67 14.02 -19.93 8.47
CA SER A 67 14.71 -19.63 9.74
C SER A 67 16.23 -19.57 9.56
N LEU A 68 16.81 -20.54 8.85
CA LEU A 68 18.24 -20.59 8.55
C LEU A 68 18.68 -19.44 7.63
N GLY A 69 17.80 -18.99 6.74
CA GLY A 69 18.00 -17.90 5.78
C GLY A 69 17.82 -16.49 6.35
N ARG A 70 17.62 -16.33 7.66
CA ARG A 70 17.56 -15.00 8.32
C ARG A 70 18.88 -14.22 8.29
N ILE A 71 19.96 -14.83 7.81
CA ILE A 71 21.27 -14.20 7.62
C ILE A 71 21.75 -14.37 6.19
N GLU A 72 22.65 -13.49 5.75
CA GLU A 72 23.11 -13.44 4.35
C GLU A 72 23.76 -14.74 3.88
N SER A 73 24.60 -15.38 4.71
CA SER A 73 25.27 -16.65 4.36
C SER A 73 24.29 -17.77 4.05
N GLY A 74 23.17 -17.85 4.78
CA GLY A 74 22.10 -18.80 4.52
C GLY A 74 21.26 -18.42 3.30
N SER A 75 20.88 -17.15 3.19
CA SER A 75 20.08 -16.64 2.07
C SER A 75 20.80 -16.76 0.72
N ARG A 76 22.13 -16.69 0.69
CA ARG A 76 22.94 -16.84 -0.54
C ARG A 76 22.72 -18.19 -1.23
N VAL A 77 22.55 -19.27 -0.46
CA VAL A 77 22.27 -20.60 -1.02
C VAL A 77 20.90 -20.63 -1.67
N ALA A 78 19.87 -20.14 -0.97
CA ALA A 78 18.50 -20.08 -1.47
C ALA A 78 18.35 -19.13 -2.68
N ALA A 79 19.15 -18.07 -2.76
CA ALA A 79 19.12 -17.08 -3.84
C ALA A 79 19.80 -17.54 -5.14
N SER A 80 20.53 -18.66 -5.14
CA SER A 80 21.12 -19.20 -6.37
C SER A 80 20.04 -19.63 -7.37
N LYS A 81 20.32 -19.52 -8.68
CA LYS A 81 19.33 -19.71 -9.74
C LYS A 81 18.59 -21.04 -9.69
N GLU A 82 19.30 -22.14 -9.48
CA GLU A 82 18.73 -23.49 -9.40
C GLU A 82 17.84 -23.66 -8.17
N ASN A 83 18.36 -23.27 -7.00
CA ASN A 83 17.61 -23.37 -5.74
C ASN A 83 16.38 -22.47 -5.72
N LEU A 84 16.53 -21.22 -6.20
CA LEU A 84 15.43 -20.27 -6.27
C LEU A 84 14.33 -20.78 -7.21
N LYS A 85 14.69 -21.43 -8.32
CA LYS A 85 13.75 -22.09 -9.21
C LYS A 85 12.99 -23.21 -8.49
N HIS A 86 13.67 -24.09 -7.75
CA HIS A 86 13.01 -25.15 -6.99
C HIS A 86 12.02 -24.61 -5.96
N ILE A 87 12.40 -23.57 -5.21
CA ILE A 87 11.52 -22.92 -4.23
C ILE A 87 10.35 -22.23 -4.94
N LEU A 88 10.60 -21.53 -6.05
CA LEU A 88 9.57 -20.88 -6.86
C LEU A 88 8.57 -21.89 -7.42
N ASP A 89 9.01 -23.07 -7.84
CA ASP A 89 8.11 -24.10 -8.32
C ASP A 89 7.18 -24.64 -7.22
N VAL A 90 7.62 -24.68 -5.96
CA VAL A 90 6.72 -24.97 -4.81
C VAL A 90 5.75 -23.81 -4.60
N ALA A 91 6.23 -22.56 -4.70
CA ALA A 91 5.38 -21.37 -4.58
C ALA A 91 4.28 -21.32 -5.65
N LYS A 92 4.55 -21.83 -6.86
CA LYS A 92 3.59 -21.88 -7.99
C LYS A 92 2.44 -22.88 -7.76
N ASP A 93 2.56 -23.83 -6.84
CA ASP A 93 1.48 -24.76 -6.50
C ASP A 93 0.50 -24.13 -5.50
N LEU A 94 -0.46 -23.38 -6.05
CA LEU A 94 -1.50 -22.68 -5.30
C LEU A 94 -2.68 -23.59 -4.91
N SER A 95 -2.55 -24.91 -5.04
CA SER A 95 -3.61 -25.83 -4.64
C SER A 95 -3.90 -25.73 -3.13
N ALA A 96 -5.16 -25.93 -2.73
CA ALA A 96 -5.57 -25.85 -1.33
C ALA A 96 -4.79 -26.83 -0.43
N SER A 97 -4.41 -28.00 -0.95
CA SER A 97 -3.58 -28.99 -0.25
C SER A 97 -2.15 -28.50 0.05
N ASN A 98 -1.61 -27.61 -0.79
CA ASN A 98 -0.24 -27.13 -0.70
C ASN A 98 -0.14 -25.65 -0.34
N ALA A 99 -1.25 -25.02 0.06
CA ALA A 99 -1.31 -23.59 0.33
C ALA A 99 -0.27 -23.13 1.36
N GLU A 100 -0.07 -23.89 2.44
CA GLU A 100 0.95 -23.52 3.45
C GLU A 100 2.38 -23.67 2.91
N ALA A 101 2.65 -24.71 2.11
CA ALA A 101 3.94 -24.89 1.46
C ALA A 101 4.22 -23.76 0.46
N SER A 102 3.22 -23.37 -0.34
CA SER A 102 3.34 -22.25 -1.28
C SER A 102 3.66 -20.93 -0.58
N LYS A 103 2.88 -20.56 0.44
CA LYS A 103 3.11 -19.34 1.23
C LYS A 103 4.48 -19.36 1.90
N GLN A 104 4.88 -20.50 2.46
CA GLN A 104 6.17 -20.64 3.10
C GLN A 104 7.34 -20.58 2.09
N ALA A 105 7.16 -21.06 0.87
CA ALA A 105 8.10 -20.89 -0.23
C ALA A 105 8.25 -19.42 -0.62
N MET A 106 7.14 -18.67 -0.77
CA MET A 106 7.18 -17.23 -1.03
C MET A 106 7.94 -16.46 0.06
N ARG A 107 7.79 -16.86 1.33
CA ARG A 107 8.56 -16.28 2.45
C ARG A 107 10.06 -16.57 2.36
N CYS A 108 10.44 -17.78 1.94
CA CYS A 108 11.84 -18.13 1.70
C CYS A 108 12.45 -17.27 0.59
N ILE A 109 11.72 -17.12 -0.53
CA ILE A 109 12.12 -16.27 -1.65
C ILE A 109 12.29 -14.82 -1.18
N ALA A 110 11.31 -14.29 -0.43
CA ALA A 110 11.35 -12.91 0.08
C ALA A 110 12.60 -12.65 0.93
N ASN A 111 12.95 -13.56 1.85
CA ASN A 111 14.18 -13.45 2.65
C ASN A 111 15.44 -13.49 1.77
N ALA A 112 15.48 -14.43 0.82
CA ALA A 112 16.62 -14.61 -0.07
C ALA A 112 16.90 -13.34 -0.90
N ILE A 113 15.87 -12.78 -1.55
CA ILE A 113 16.03 -11.60 -2.43
C ILE A 113 16.13 -10.27 -1.66
N LEU A 114 15.69 -10.26 -0.40
CA LEU A 114 15.90 -9.12 0.50
C LEU A 114 17.39 -8.98 0.84
N LEU A 115 18.01 -10.09 1.31
CA LEU A 115 19.38 -10.11 1.80
C LEU A 115 20.43 -10.25 0.68
N VAL A 116 20.04 -10.80 -0.47
CA VAL A 116 20.94 -11.02 -1.61
C VAL A 116 20.39 -10.28 -2.82
N PRO A 117 20.89 -9.06 -3.13
CA PRO A 117 20.36 -8.25 -4.22
C PRO A 117 20.34 -8.95 -5.58
N ALA A 118 21.39 -9.73 -5.92
CA ALA A 118 21.45 -10.51 -7.16
C ALA A 118 20.33 -11.57 -7.29
N GLY A 119 19.72 -11.99 -6.16
CA GLY A 119 18.56 -12.88 -6.15
C GLY A 119 17.32 -12.21 -6.75
N ARG A 120 17.22 -10.88 -6.76
CA ARG A 120 16.11 -10.15 -7.37
C ARG A 120 16.14 -10.28 -8.88
N ASP A 121 17.31 -10.08 -9.50
CA ASP A 121 17.50 -10.28 -10.94
C ASP A 121 17.24 -11.74 -11.32
N THR A 122 17.73 -12.67 -10.50
CA THR A 122 17.48 -14.10 -10.68
C THR A 122 15.99 -14.44 -10.64
N LEU A 123 15.21 -13.82 -9.75
CA LEU A 123 13.76 -14.03 -9.69
C LEU A 123 13.04 -13.45 -10.91
N VAL A 124 13.51 -12.30 -11.42
CA VAL A 124 13.00 -11.69 -12.66
C VAL A 124 13.28 -12.60 -13.86
N ASP A 125 14.48 -13.20 -13.93
CA ASP A 125 14.84 -14.17 -14.98
C ASP A 125 14.04 -15.47 -14.93
N LEU A 126 13.39 -15.77 -13.81
CA LEU A 126 12.54 -16.94 -13.58
C LEU A 126 11.04 -16.63 -13.71
N ASP A 127 10.70 -15.51 -14.33
CA ASP A 127 9.33 -15.00 -14.53
C ASP A 127 8.58 -14.80 -13.20
N GLY A 128 9.29 -14.28 -12.20
CA GLY A 128 8.71 -13.95 -10.89
C GLY A 128 7.60 -12.90 -10.95
N ASP A 129 7.66 -11.95 -11.90
CA ASP A 129 6.57 -11.01 -12.23
C ASP A 129 5.29 -11.76 -12.59
N GLU A 130 5.39 -12.70 -13.54
CA GLU A 130 4.24 -13.45 -14.02
C GLU A 130 3.63 -14.28 -12.89
N PHE A 131 4.47 -14.93 -12.08
CA PHE A 131 4.01 -15.66 -10.90
C PHE A 131 3.25 -14.75 -9.93
N CYS A 132 3.83 -13.61 -9.51
CA CYS A 132 3.20 -12.74 -8.53
C CYS A 132 1.88 -12.15 -9.08
N THR A 133 1.84 -11.76 -10.35
CA THR A 133 0.62 -11.22 -10.97
C THR A 133 -0.46 -12.29 -11.12
N ARG A 134 -0.08 -13.55 -11.36
CA ARG A 134 -1.02 -14.69 -11.28
C ARG A 134 -1.57 -14.90 -9.87
N VAL A 135 -0.78 -14.68 -8.81
CA VAL A 135 -1.26 -14.71 -7.43
C VAL A 135 -2.31 -13.61 -7.19
N TYR A 136 -2.11 -12.40 -7.70
CA TYR A 136 -3.12 -11.33 -7.63
C TYR A 136 -4.46 -11.72 -8.27
N ILE A 137 -4.40 -12.45 -9.39
CA ILE A 137 -5.59 -12.86 -10.16
C ILE A 137 -6.30 -14.04 -9.48
N ASN A 138 -5.56 -15.07 -9.10
CA ASN A 138 -6.14 -16.33 -8.63
C ASN A 138 -6.43 -16.33 -7.12
N GLU A 139 -5.56 -15.70 -6.33
CA GLU A 139 -5.59 -15.72 -4.87
C GLU A 139 -5.96 -14.35 -4.29
N GLY A 140 -6.62 -13.51 -5.09
CA GLY A 140 -6.97 -12.13 -4.73
C GLY A 140 -7.87 -11.98 -3.50
N SER A 141 -8.53 -13.05 -3.05
CA SER A 141 -9.33 -13.05 -1.82
C SER A 141 -8.51 -13.31 -0.55
N SER A 142 -7.26 -13.74 -0.67
CA SER A 142 -6.38 -14.06 0.47
C SER A 142 -5.40 -12.91 0.74
N PRO A 143 -5.58 -12.15 1.83
CA PRO A 143 -4.68 -11.04 2.15
C PRO A 143 -3.22 -11.48 2.35
N GLU A 144 -3.01 -12.70 2.86
CA GLU A 144 -1.67 -13.25 3.06
C GLU A 144 -0.94 -13.52 1.74
N TYR A 145 -1.64 -14.04 0.72
CA TYR A 145 -1.06 -14.19 -0.62
C TYR A 145 -0.80 -12.84 -1.28
N ILE A 146 -1.73 -11.88 -1.15
CA ILE A 146 -1.51 -10.52 -1.67
C ILE A 146 -0.33 -9.84 -0.99
N PHE A 147 -0.18 -9.98 0.33
CA PHE A 147 0.96 -9.50 1.09
C PHE A 147 2.28 -10.07 0.54
N LEU A 148 2.35 -11.39 0.35
CA LEU A 148 3.55 -12.06 -0.15
C LEU A 148 3.85 -11.66 -1.60
N ALA A 149 2.85 -11.60 -2.47
CA ALA A 149 3.02 -11.19 -3.87
C ALA A 149 3.46 -9.72 -3.99
N SER A 150 2.84 -8.83 -3.19
CA SER A 150 3.20 -7.40 -3.13
C SER A 150 4.66 -7.21 -2.73
N ARG A 151 5.12 -7.95 -1.71
CA ARG A 151 6.51 -7.94 -1.22
C ARG A 151 7.51 -8.36 -2.28
N LEU A 152 7.25 -9.49 -2.95
CA LEU A 152 8.13 -10.00 -3.98
C LEU A 152 8.23 -9.02 -5.16
N LEU A 153 7.09 -8.50 -5.63
CA LEU A 153 7.06 -7.45 -6.65
C LEU A 153 7.81 -6.20 -6.17
N PHE A 154 7.59 -5.74 -4.95
CA PHE A 154 8.27 -4.57 -4.39
C PHE A 154 9.79 -4.75 -4.39
N PHE A 155 10.30 -5.92 -3.99
CA PHE A 155 11.73 -6.20 -4.07
C PHE A 155 12.24 -6.25 -5.51
N MET A 156 11.49 -6.84 -6.45
CA MET A 156 11.87 -6.88 -7.86
C MET A 156 11.84 -5.49 -8.53
N VAL A 157 10.98 -4.56 -8.12
CA VAL A 157 10.96 -3.18 -8.67
C VAL A 157 12.29 -2.43 -8.46
N HIS A 158 13.14 -2.91 -7.55
CA HIS A 158 14.47 -2.35 -7.32
C HIS A 158 15.54 -2.90 -8.27
N THR A 159 15.22 -3.87 -9.13
CA THR A 159 16.10 -4.25 -10.23
C THR A 159 15.97 -3.25 -11.37
N ASP A 160 17.06 -3.06 -12.11
CA ASP A 160 17.03 -2.27 -13.33
C ASP A 160 16.76 -3.20 -14.52
N GLY A 161 15.96 -2.75 -15.48
CA GLY A 161 15.66 -3.52 -16.69
C GLY A 161 14.23 -3.37 -17.21
N PRO A 162 13.87 -4.10 -18.28
CA PRO A 162 12.57 -4.01 -18.92
C PRO A 162 11.42 -4.61 -18.10
N PHE A 163 11.74 -5.30 -16.99
CA PHE A 163 10.79 -5.91 -16.06
C PHE A 163 9.69 -4.93 -15.63
N ILE A 164 10.05 -3.70 -15.24
CA ILE A 164 9.06 -2.74 -14.75
C ILE A 164 8.03 -2.39 -15.84
N SER A 165 8.44 -2.35 -17.11
CA SER A 165 7.53 -2.15 -18.23
C SER A 165 6.61 -3.36 -18.43
N ARG A 166 7.11 -4.58 -18.29
CA ARG A 166 6.29 -5.80 -18.40
C ARG A 166 5.23 -5.86 -17.30
N VAL A 167 5.62 -5.67 -16.03
CA VAL A 167 4.69 -5.77 -14.92
C VAL A 167 3.61 -4.68 -14.97
N VAL A 168 3.98 -3.45 -15.37
CA VAL A 168 3.04 -2.33 -15.46
C VAL A 168 2.13 -2.45 -16.69
N ARG A 169 2.68 -2.69 -17.89
CA ARG A 169 1.89 -2.72 -19.14
C ARG A 169 1.29 -4.08 -19.43
N GLN A 170 2.11 -5.12 -19.50
CA GLN A 170 1.70 -6.45 -19.94
C GLN A 170 0.87 -7.16 -18.87
N HIS A 171 1.30 -7.12 -17.61
CA HIS A 171 0.58 -7.74 -16.49
C HIS A 171 -0.46 -6.83 -15.83
N ARG A 172 -0.61 -5.58 -16.30
CA ARG A 172 -1.62 -4.62 -15.83
C ARG A 172 -1.61 -4.40 -14.32
N LEU A 173 -0.43 -4.36 -13.71
CA LEU A 173 -0.26 -4.16 -12.26
C LEU A 173 -1.12 -3.01 -11.70
N PRO A 174 -1.24 -1.83 -12.33
CA PRO A 174 -2.06 -0.75 -11.78
C PRO A 174 -3.55 -1.13 -11.62
N THR A 175 -4.09 -1.92 -12.56
CA THR A 175 -5.47 -2.40 -12.48
C THR A 175 -5.65 -3.42 -11.35
N LEU A 176 -4.69 -4.34 -11.20
CA LEU A 176 -4.69 -5.33 -10.11
C LEU A 176 -4.57 -4.65 -8.74
N LEU A 177 -3.69 -3.66 -8.60
CA LEU A 177 -3.55 -2.86 -7.39
C LEU A 177 -4.84 -2.11 -7.06
N ALA A 178 -5.46 -1.46 -8.04
CA ALA A 178 -6.72 -0.73 -7.84
C ALA A 178 -7.82 -1.64 -7.27
N GLN A 179 -8.01 -2.83 -7.86
CA GLN A 179 -8.99 -3.81 -7.40
C GLN A 179 -8.70 -4.28 -5.97
N GLN A 180 -7.44 -4.58 -5.67
CA GLN A 180 -7.06 -5.09 -4.34
C GLN A 180 -7.09 -4.02 -3.26
N ILE A 181 -6.74 -2.77 -3.56
CA ILE A 181 -6.85 -1.64 -2.62
C ILE A 181 -8.31 -1.45 -2.20
N GLU A 182 -9.27 -1.55 -3.13
CA GLU A 182 -10.69 -1.45 -2.79
C GLU A 182 -11.19 -2.62 -1.94
N SER A 183 -10.71 -3.84 -2.21
CA SER A 183 -11.10 -5.05 -1.47
C SER A 183 -10.49 -5.12 -0.07
N ILE A 184 -9.18 -4.89 0.04
CA ILE A 184 -8.39 -5.09 1.27
C ILE A 184 -8.38 -3.83 2.14
N GLY A 185 -8.53 -2.63 1.57
CA GLY A 185 -8.35 -1.35 2.25
C GLY A 185 -9.22 -1.12 3.50
N GLN A 186 -10.31 -1.86 3.64
CA GLN A 186 -11.22 -1.82 4.80
C GLN A 186 -11.37 -3.17 5.51
N SER A 187 -10.56 -4.16 5.12
CA SER A 187 -10.61 -5.50 5.69
C SER A 187 -9.88 -5.53 7.04
N ASN A 188 -10.50 -6.16 8.03
CA ASN A 188 -9.90 -6.48 9.32
C ASN A 188 -9.32 -7.91 9.36
N ALA A 189 -9.22 -8.57 8.22
CA ALA A 189 -8.66 -9.92 8.15
C ALA A 189 -7.17 -9.90 8.55
N PRO A 190 -6.64 -11.03 9.07
CA PRO A 190 -5.20 -11.19 9.27
C PRO A 190 -4.43 -10.87 7.99
N PHE A 191 -3.27 -10.22 8.12
CA PHE A 191 -2.45 -9.72 7.00
C PHE A 191 -3.07 -8.61 6.14
N ALA A 192 -4.34 -8.20 6.32
CA ALA A 192 -4.95 -7.17 5.46
C ALA A 192 -4.18 -5.84 5.52
N LYS A 193 -3.81 -5.41 6.73
CA LYS A 193 -3.01 -4.20 6.93
C LYS A 193 -1.62 -4.33 6.31
N ASP A 194 -0.94 -5.44 6.56
CA ASP A 194 0.41 -5.66 6.04
C ASP A 194 0.40 -5.76 4.49
N ALA A 195 -0.63 -6.39 3.92
CA ALA A 195 -0.85 -6.47 2.48
C ALA A 195 -1.06 -5.07 1.89
N LEU A 196 -1.91 -4.26 2.52
CA LEU A 196 -2.17 -2.89 2.10
C LEU A 196 -0.89 -2.05 2.11
N ASP A 197 -0.11 -2.13 3.19
CA ASP A 197 1.16 -1.41 3.33
C ASP A 197 2.14 -1.77 2.20
N ASP A 198 2.30 -3.05 1.90
CA ASP A 198 3.21 -3.50 0.85
C ASP A 198 2.69 -3.16 -0.56
N MET A 199 1.38 -3.21 -0.79
CA MET A 199 0.78 -2.74 -2.05
C MET A 199 1.03 -1.24 -2.28
N LEU A 200 0.91 -0.43 -1.23
CA LEU A 200 1.13 1.02 -1.33
C LEU A 200 2.61 1.36 -1.56
N LYS A 201 3.52 0.63 -0.91
CA LYS A 201 4.97 0.72 -1.21
C LYS A 201 5.26 0.32 -2.65
N LEU A 202 4.71 -0.81 -3.10
CA LEU A 202 4.83 -1.28 -4.48
C LEU A 202 4.30 -0.25 -5.47
N HIS A 203 3.12 0.33 -5.21
CA HIS A 203 2.53 1.38 -6.04
C HIS A 203 3.49 2.57 -6.17
N PHE A 204 3.92 3.15 -5.05
CA PHE A 204 4.80 4.31 -5.05
C PHE A 204 6.10 4.04 -5.82
N SER A 205 6.73 2.89 -5.57
CA SER A 205 7.96 2.48 -6.24
C SER A 205 7.75 2.23 -7.74
N ALA A 206 6.65 1.56 -8.11
CA ALA A 206 6.35 1.25 -9.51
C ALA A 206 6.07 2.50 -10.33
N VAL A 207 5.26 3.43 -9.81
CA VAL A 207 4.99 4.73 -10.45
C VAL A 207 6.29 5.50 -10.68
N SER A 208 7.13 5.58 -9.65
CA SER A 208 8.40 6.32 -9.69
C SER A 208 9.40 5.70 -10.67
N LYS A 209 9.53 4.38 -10.71
CA LYS A 209 10.46 3.67 -11.62
C LYS A 209 9.94 3.68 -13.06
N TYR A 210 8.65 3.44 -13.27
CA TYR A 210 8.07 3.36 -14.60
C TYR A 210 8.01 4.72 -15.31
N SER A 211 7.63 5.80 -14.61
CA SER A 211 7.64 7.16 -15.19
C SER A 211 9.04 7.57 -15.66
N LYS A 212 10.09 7.24 -14.89
CA LYS A 212 11.50 7.44 -15.28
C LYS A 212 11.88 6.62 -16.52
N LEU A 213 11.35 5.40 -16.67
CA LEU A 213 11.60 4.55 -17.84
C LEU A 213 10.94 5.11 -19.11
N VAL A 214 9.67 5.55 -19.03
CA VAL A 214 8.90 6.01 -20.21
C VAL A 214 9.34 7.38 -20.70
N GLY A 215 10.17 8.09 -19.94
CA GLY A 215 10.81 9.31 -20.43
C GLY A 215 9.89 10.52 -20.44
N HIS A 216 9.24 10.79 -19.31
CA HIS A 216 9.01 12.19 -18.94
C HIS A 216 10.37 12.81 -18.60
N GLY A 217 11.17 13.13 -19.63
CA GLY A 217 12.42 13.86 -19.54
C GLY A 217 13.57 13.22 -18.76
N SER A 218 14.65 12.89 -19.47
CA SER A 218 16.01 12.81 -18.92
C SER A 218 16.54 14.18 -18.43
N GLY A 219 15.68 15.03 -17.89
CA GLY A 219 16.03 16.24 -17.18
C GLY A 219 16.13 15.90 -15.70
N SER A 220 17.30 16.07 -15.11
CA SER A 220 17.60 15.86 -13.69
C SER A 220 16.89 16.89 -12.79
N GLY A 221 15.58 17.06 -12.93
CA GLY A 221 14.82 18.15 -12.30
C GLY A 221 13.34 17.88 -12.04
N LEU A 222 12.78 16.71 -12.39
CA LEU A 222 11.40 16.41 -12.03
C LEU A 222 11.26 16.27 -10.51
N VAL A 223 10.37 17.07 -9.93
CA VAL A 223 10.14 17.14 -8.49
C VAL A 223 9.15 16.02 -8.09
N LEU A 224 9.22 15.56 -6.85
CA LEU A 224 8.30 14.55 -6.31
C LEU A 224 6.83 14.93 -6.62
N GLY A 225 6.09 13.99 -7.22
CA GLY A 225 4.73 14.23 -7.69
C GLY A 225 4.58 14.59 -9.18
N GLU A 226 5.67 14.80 -9.92
CA GLU A 226 5.64 14.89 -11.40
C GLU A 226 5.85 13.52 -12.07
N TYR A 227 6.19 12.51 -11.27
CA TYR A 227 6.30 11.12 -11.66
C TYR A 227 4.89 10.50 -11.75
N TRP A 228 4.20 10.72 -12.86
CA TRP A 228 2.91 10.10 -13.14
C TRP A 228 2.81 9.69 -14.60
N ASP A 229 2.18 8.53 -14.83
CA ASP A 229 1.80 8.06 -16.15
C ASP A 229 0.33 7.64 -16.09
N GLU A 230 -0.43 7.94 -17.15
CA GLU A 230 -1.87 7.68 -17.23
C GLU A 230 -2.21 6.20 -17.02
N ILE A 231 -1.26 5.27 -17.24
CA ILE A 231 -1.50 3.84 -16.95
C ILE A 231 -1.82 3.56 -15.48
N PHE A 232 -1.45 4.47 -14.56
CA PHE A 232 -1.78 4.39 -13.14
C PHE A 232 -3.11 5.03 -12.76
N GLU A 233 -3.85 5.64 -13.70
CA GLU A 233 -5.19 6.20 -13.49
C GLU A 233 -6.14 5.29 -12.69
N PRO A 234 -6.22 3.97 -12.93
CA PRO A 234 -7.12 3.09 -12.18
C PRO A 234 -6.91 3.15 -10.65
N THR A 235 -5.71 3.52 -10.19
CA THR A 235 -5.35 3.56 -8.77
C THR A 235 -5.77 4.87 -8.08
N ALA A 236 -6.05 5.94 -8.82
CA ALA A 236 -6.35 7.25 -8.25
C ALA A 236 -7.60 7.23 -7.35
N SER A 237 -8.72 6.69 -7.86
CA SER A 237 -9.97 6.65 -7.09
C SER A 237 -9.89 5.78 -5.83
N PRO A 238 -9.38 4.54 -5.88
CA PRO A 238 -9.17 3.72 -4.68
C PRO A 238 -8.29 4.40 -3.63
N LEU A 239 -7.18 5.04 -4.03
CA LEU A 239 -6.26 5.70 -3.11
C LEU A 239 -6.89 6.92 -2.43
N ILE A 240 -7.62 7.76 -3.19
CA ILE A 240 -8.31 8.93 -2.63
C ILE A 240 -9.41 8.50 -1.67
N LYS A 241 -10.20 7.48 -2.04
CA LYS A 241 -11.21 6.90 -1.12
C LYS A 241 -10.54 6.40 0.15
N LEU A 242 -9.47 5.62 0.01
CA LEU A 242 -8.75 5.03 1.13
C LEU A 242 -8.23 6.11 2.08
N PHE A 243 -7.65 7.19 1.53
CA PHE A 243 -7.26 8.36 2.29
C PHE A 243 -8.42 8.80 3.17
N HIS A 244 -9.56 9.17 2.62
CA HIS A 244 -10.72 9.63 3.42
C HIS A 244 -11.27 8.63 4.43
N THR A 245 -11.13 7.33 4.19
CA THR A 245 -11.72 6.29 5.06
C THR A 245 -10.83 5.88 6.22
N LEU A 246 -9.50 6.04 6.12
CA LEU A 246 -8.60 5.67 7.20
C LEU A 246 -8.71 6.64 8.38
N PRO A 247 -8.70 6.13 9.63
CA PRO A 247 -8.73 6.98 10.82
C PRO A 247 -7.41 7.76 10.96
N SER A 248 -7.50 8.97 11.51
CA SER A 248 -6.38 9.83 11.88
C SER A 248 -6.58 10.34 13.31
N PRO A 249 -6.33 9.50 14.34
CA PRO A 249 -6.52 9.91 15.73
C PRO A 249 -5.52 11.01 16.13
N PRO A 250 -5.89 11.98 16.98
CA PRO A 250 -5.00 13.07 17.37
C PRO A 250 -3.71 12.61 18.07
N SER A 251 -3.75 11.44 18.74
CA SER A 251 -2.60 10.85 19.43
C SER A 251 -1.59 10.19 18.48
N ASP A 252 -2.02 9.84 17.26
CA ASP A 252 -1.19 9.26 16.20
C ASP A 252 -1.78 9.65 14.84
N PRO A 253 -1.47 10.87 14.35
CA PRO A 253 -2.10 11.41 13.14
C PRO A 253 -1.80 10.63 11.87
N LEU A 254 -0.76 9.78 11.88
CA LEU A 254 -0.35 8.94 10.77
C LEU A 254 -0.56 7.45 11.05
N ALA A 255 -1.46 7.14 11.98
CA ALA A 255 -1.76 5.78 12.39
C ALA A 255 -2.06 4.83 11.20
N GLY A 256 -1.58 3.60 11.33
CA GLY A 256 -1.89 2.53 10.39
C GLY A 256 -1.20 2.72 9.04
N SER A 257 -1.97 2.59 7.95
CA SER A 257 -1.47 2.63 6.58
C SER A 257 -1.46 4.05 5.99
N LEU A 258 -1.89 5.06 6.75
CA LEU A 258 -2.13 6.41 6.25
C LEU A 258 -0.85 7.05 5.69
N THR A 259 0.31 6.82 6.32
CA THR A 259 1.61 7.25 5.80
C THR A 259 1.84 6.79 4.37
N TYR A 260 1.65 5.51 4.07
CA TYR A 260 1.89 4.98 2.72
C TYR A 260 0.85 5.46 1.71
N VAL A 261 -0.40 5.68 2.15
CA VAL A 261 -1.43 6.26 1.29
C VAL A 261 -1.03 7.68 0.88
N ILE A 262 -0.54 8.50 1.82
CA ILE A 262 -0.04 9.84 1.51
C ILE A 262 1.11 9.76 0.51
N HIS A 263 2.06 8.86 0.70
CA HIS A 263 3.19 8.68 -0.22
C HIS A 263 2.72 8.30 -1.63
N ALA A 264 1.79 7.35 -1.76
CA ALA A 264 1.19 6.96 -3.04
C ALA A 264 0.45 8.14 -3.70
N LEU A 265 -0.28 8.93 -2.91
CA LEU A 265 -1.08 10.06 -3.38
C LEU A 265 -0.27 11.27 -3.85
N ILE A 266 0.96 11.48 -3.35
CA ILE A 266 1.82 12.57 -3.83
C ILE A 266 2.05 12.46 -5.35
N ASN A 267 2.12 11.24 -5.88
CA ASN A 267 2.30 11.00 -7.31
C ASN A 267 1.03 11.20 -8.14
N VAL A 268 -0.16 11.22 -7.53
CA VAL A 268 -1.42 11.37 -8.26
C VAL A 268 -1.60 12.85 -8.68
N PRO A 269 -1.89 13.15 -9.95
CA PRO A 269 -2.10 14.52 -10.40
C PRO A 269 -3.43 15.06 -9.87
N VAL A 270 -3.50 16.36 -9.62
CA VAL A 270 -4.70 16.97 -9.03
C VAL A 270 -5.74 17.32 -10.09
N ALA A 271 -5.33 18.01 -11.17
CA ALA A 271 -6.26 18.56 -12.16
C ALA A 271 -7.16 17.50 -12.85
N PRO A 272 -6.65 16.35 -13.35
CA PRO A 272 -7.50 15.33 -13.98
C PRO A 272 -8.51 14.70 -13.01
N PHE A 273 -8.17 14.67 -11.72
CA PHE A 273 -8.95 14.01 -10.68
C PHE A 273 -9.61 14.99 -9.71
N ALA A 274 -9.73 16.27 -10.07
CA ALA A 274 -10.26 17.32 -9.18
C ALA A 274 -11.65 16.98 -8.61
N HIS A 275 -12.50 16.32 -9.41
CA HIS A 275 -13.82 15.85 -8.99
C HIS A 275 -13.79 14.77 -7.89
N LEU A 276 -12.71 13.99 -7.79
CA LEU A 276 -12.47 13.00 -6.72
C LEU A 276 -11.85 13.65 -5.49
N TRP A 277 -10.93 14.59 -5.69
CA TRP A 277 -10.24 15.31 -4.62
C TRP A 277 -11.16 16.29 -3.88
N PHE A 278 -12.05 16.94 -4.63
CA PHE A 278 -12.92 18.04 -4.18
C PHE A 278 -14.37 17.81 -4.64
N PRO A 279 -15.03 16.75 -4.12
CA PRO A 279 -16.42 16.49 -4.46
C PRO A 279 -17.27 17.70 -4.05
N GLN A 280 -18.00 18.26 -5.02
CA GLN A 280 -18.91 19.36 -4.74
C GLN A 280 -20.01 18.85 -3.80
N SER A 281 -20.24 19.57 -2.69
CA SER A 281 -21.39 19.29 -1.84
C SER A 281 -22.66 19.30 -2.71
N PRO A 282 -23.54 18.30 -2.58
CA PRO A 282 -24.77 18.27 -3.36
C PRO A 282 -25.53 19.57 -3.10
N LYS A 283 -25.67 20.40 -4.14
CA LYS A 283 -26.50 21.60 -4.07
C LYS A 283 -27.90 21.11 -3.68
N PRO A 284 -28.53 21.65 -2.61
CA PRO A 284 -29.92 21.32 -2.34
C PRO A 284 -30.71 21.67 -3.59
N SER A 285 -31.40 20.68 -4.16
CA SER A 285 -32.31 20.87 -5.27
C SER A 285 -33.31 21.94 -4.86
N ARG A 286 -33.16 23.14 -5.43
CA ARG A 286 -34.16 24.21 -5.31
C ARG A 286 -35.43 23.67 -5.96
N SER A 287 -36.40 23.25 -5.14
CA SER A 287 -37.78 23.10 -5.56
C SER A 287 -38.28 24.47 -5.98
N SER A 288 -38.19 24.77 -7.28
CA SER A 288 -38.84 25.92 -7.88
C SER A 288 -40.36 25.68 -7.87
N SER A 289 -41.02 26.15 -6.81
CA SER A 289 -42.47 26.33 -6.80
C SER A 289 -42.83 27.52 -7.69
N SER A 290 -42.96 27.28 -8.99
CA SER A 290 -43.67 28.21 -9.87
C SER A 290 -45.17 27.97 -9.71
N GLY A 291 -45.78 28.72 -8.80
CA GLY A 291 -47.22 28.87 -8.77
C GLY A 291 -47.68 29.67 -9.99
N THR A 292 -48.50 29.06 -10.83
CA THR A 292 -49.37 29.80 -11.75
C THR A 292 -50.66 29.00 -11.91
N GLN A 293 -51.76 29.69 -11.66
CA GLN A 293 -53.09 29.16 -11.45
C GLN A 293 -53.82 28.86 -12.78
N SER A 294 -54.54 27.73 -12.80
CA SER A 294 -55.86 27.49 -13.44
C SER A 294 -55.97 27.34 -14.99
N PRO A 295 -57.07 26.75 -15.53
CA PRO A 295 -58.17 25.99 -14.89
C PRO A 295 -58.43 24.59 -15.49
N ARG A 296 -59.09 23.77 -14.68
CA ARG A 296 -59.66 22.45 -15.02
C ARG A 296 -61.17 22.63 -15.27
N PRO A 297 -61.79 22.06 -16.32
CA PRO A 297 -63.23 21.89 -16.36
C PRO A 297 -63.62 20.57 -15.69
N SER A 298 -64.65 20.68 -14.87
CA SER A 298 -65.45 19.65 -14.20
C SER A 298 -66.34 18.89 -15.18
N LEU A 299 -66.58 17.60 -14.93
CA LEU A 299 -67.93 17.03 -15.01
C LEU A 299 -68.03 15.68 -14.27
N ASP A 300 -69.08 15.59 -13.45
CA ASP A 300 -69.53 14.44 -12.67
C ASP A 300 -69.97 13.24 -13.54
N LYS A 301 -69.84 12.00 -13.01
CA LYS A 301 -70.97 11.20 -12.50
C LYS A 301 -70.60 9.72 -12.25
N THR A 302 -71.31 9.20 -11.26
CA THR A 302 -71.47 7.84 -10.76
C THR A 302 -71.89 6.77 -11.79
N GLY A 303 -71.45 5.52 -11.57
CA GLY A 303 -72.05 4.31 -12.17
C GLY A 303 -71.13 3.06 -12.19
N SER A 304 -71.46 2.05 -11.39
CA SER A 304 -71.01 0.64 -11.54
C SER A 304 -71.62 -0.02 -12.80
N PRO A 305 -71.42 -1.33 -13.05
CA PRO A 305 -70.22 -2.20 -13.06
C PRO A 305 -70.01 -2.79 -14.48
N VAL A 306 -68.95 -3.59 -14.72
CA VAL A 306 -68.91 -4.78 -15.62
C VAL A 306 -67.46 -5.24 -15.83
N GLU A 307 -67.29 -6.55 -15.78
CA GLU A 307 -66.09 -7.35 -16.00
C GLU A 307 -65.46 -7.15 -17.40
N ALA A 308 -64.14 -7.23 -17.48
CA ALA A 308 -63.45 -8.13 -18.42
C ALA A 308 -61.94 -8.17 -18.16
N SER A 309 -61.50 -9.32 -17.64
CA SER A 309 -60.26 -10.05 -17.87
C SER A 309 -59.23 -9.45 -18.85
N GLY A 310 -58.00 -9.30 -18.36
CA GLY A 310 -56.80 -8.97 -19.14
C GLY A 310 -55.51 -9.42 -18.46
N SER A 311 -55.39 -10.72 -18.23
CA SER A 311 -54.15 -11.53 -18.12
C SER A 311 -52.82 -10.78 -17.93
N GLY A 312 -52.40 -10.61 -16.67
CA GLY A 312 -51.01 -10.36 -16.31
C GLY A 312 -50.46 -11.56 -15.55
N SER A 313 -49.76 -12.47 -16.25
CA SER A 313 -49.18 -13.69 -15.69
C SER A 313 -48.31 -13.40 -14.45
N PRO A 314 -48.46 -14.14 -13.32
CA PRO A 314 -47.57 -14.06 -12.16
C PRO A 314 -46.10 -14.32 -12.52
N LEU A 315 -45.88 -15.06 -13.61
CA LEU A 315 -44.58 -15.40 -14.15
C LEU A 315 -43.88 -14.17 -14.77
N SER A 316 -44.64 -13.22 -15.33
CA SER A 316 -44.09 -11.94 -15.82
C SER A 316 -43.67 -11.00 -14.68
N ARG A 317 -44.34 -11.10 -13.52
CA ARG A 317 -43.96 -10.36 -12.31
C ARG A 317 -42.76 -11.02 -11.60
N ALA A 318 -42.60 -12.34 -11.71
CA ALA A 318 -41.43 -13.09 -11.22
C ALA A 318 -40.18 -12.92 -12.11
N LEU A 319 -40.32 -12.86 -13.44
CA LEU A 319 -39.20 -12.67 -14.36
C LEU A 319 -38.59 -11.25 -14.32
N ASN A 320 -39.40 -10.24 -13.97
CA ASN A 320 -38.89 -8.89 -13.70
C ASN A 320 -38.11 -8.79 -12.37
N LEU A 321 -38.28 -9.76 -11.46
CA LEU A 321 -37.48 -9.88 -10.24
C LEU A 321 -36.20 -10.70 -10.46
N LEU A 322 -36.19 -11.62 -11.43
CA LEU A 322 -35.04 -12.45 -11.80
C LEU A 322 -34.07 -11.78 -12.79
N SER A 323 -34.48 -10.70 -13.46
CA SER A 323 -33.58 -9.90 -14.32
C SER A 323 -32.70 -8.90 -13.56
N ARG A 324 -32.85 -8.80 -12.22
CA ARG A 324 -31.85 -8.17 -11.35
C ARG A 324 -30.77 -9.17 -10.98
N LYS A 325 -29.93 -9.50 -11.96
CA LYS A 325 -28.66 -10.19 -11.71
C LYS A 325 -27.75 -9.25 -10.92
N SER A 326 -27.76 -9.45 -9.61
CA SER A 326 -26.72 -9.15 -8.63
C SER A 326 -25.36 -8.71 -9.21
N SER A 327 -25.10 -7.41 -9.15
CA SER A 327 -23.74 -6.93 -8.87
C SER A 327 -23.66 -6.75 -7.36
N PRO A 328 -22.76 -7.44 -6.62
CA PRO A 328 -22.42 -7.04 -5.26
C PRO A 328 -21.47 -5.83 -5.36
N GLY A 329 -21.95 -4.74 -5.94
CA GLY A 329 -21.30 -3.45 -5.92
C GLY A 329 -22.00 -2.62 -4.86
N ARG A 330 -21.62 -2.82 -3.59
CA ARG A 330 -21.94 -1.85 -2.55
C ARG A 330 -21.19 -0.58 -2.97
N LYS A 331 -21.87 0.31 -3.72
CA LYS A 331 -21.35 1.65 -4.01
C LYS A 331 -21.13 2.29 -2.64
N SER A 332 -19.88 2.29 -2.19
CA SER A 332 -19.45 3.09 -1.07
C SER A 332 -19.93 4.52 -1.33
N PRO A 333 -20.47 5.22 -0.32
CA PRO A 333 -20.80 6.62 -0.48
C PRO A 333 -19.56 7.35 -1.00
N PRO A 334 -19.69 8.30 -1.95
CA PRO A 334 -18.54 9.05 -2.45
C PRO A 334 -17.82 9.68 -1.25
N PRO A 335 -16.48 9.79 -1.28
CA PRO A 335 -15.75 10.48 -0.22
C PRO A 335 -16.38 11.86 -0.06
N THR A 336 -16.98 12.15 1.09
CA THR A 336 -17.72 13.39 1.32
C THR A 336 -16.81 14.54 1.77
N GLY A 337 -15.50 14.29 1.86
CA GLY A 337 -14.51 15.21 2.40
C GLY A 337 -13.69 15.94 1.34
N ASN A 338 -13.41 17.22 1.58
CA ASN A 338 -12.40 17.95 0.81
C ASN A 338 -11.00 17.45 1.21
N SER A 339 -10.23 16.95 0.25
CA SER A 339 -8.94 16.30 0.51
C SER A 339 -7.88 17.26 1.04
N ALA A 340 -7.89 18.53 0.62
CA ALA A 340 -6.96 19.54 1.12
C ALA A 340 -7.23 19.85 2.60
N LEU A 341 -8.50 19.93 3.00
CA LEU A 341 -8.87 20.13 4.41
C LEU A 341 -8.45 18.94 5.28
N ARG A 342 -8.60 17.72 4.76
CA ARG A 342 -8.14 16.52 5.48
C ARG A 342 -6.63 16.48 5.64
N ALA A 343 -5.86 16.79 4.59
CA ALA A 343 -4.40 16.89 4.66
C ALA A 343 -3.96 17.99 5.64
N LEU A 344 -4.61 19.16 5.63
CA LEU A 344 -4.36 20.25 6.58
C LEU A 344 -4.62 19.81 8.03
N SER A 345 -5.73 19.13 8.29
CA SER A 345 -6.07 18.62 9.63
C SER A 345 -5.05 17.61 10.14
N ILE A 346 -4.54 16.72 9.27
CA ILE A 346 -3.48 15.77 9.63
C ILE A 346 -2.21 16.54 9.97
N LEU A 347 -1.80 17.50 9.13
CA LEU A 347 -0.60 18.31 9.37
C LEU A 347 -0.69 19.08 10.69
N GLN A 348 -1.83 19.73 10.96
CA GLN A 348 -2.07 20.43 12.22
C GLN A 348 -2.00 19.49 13.43
N SER A 349 -2.50 18.26 13.30
CA SER A 349 -2.43 17.28 14.38
C SER A 349 -0.99 16.82 14.65
N ILE A 350 -0.18 16.62 13.60
CA ILE A 350 1.26 16.28 13.72
C ILE A 350 2.00 17.42 14.44
N LEU A 351 1.78 18.66 13.99
CA LEU A 351 2.44 19.83 14.55
C LEU A 351 2.01 20.03 16.02
N ALA A 352 0.73 19.98 16.34
CA ALA A 352 0.24 20.11 17.71
C ALA A 352 0.79 19.02 18.66
N LEU A 353 1.00 17.80 18.16
CA LEU A 353 1.53 16.69 18.95
C LEU A 353 3.03 16.83 19.25
N HIS A 354 3.80 17.31 18.27
CA HIS A 354 5.26 17.32 18.32
C HIS A 354 5.87 18.68 18.65
N LEU A 355 5.13 19.77 18.46
CA LEU A 355 5.50 21.15 18.72
C LEU A 355 4.43 21.84 19.59
N PRO A 356 4.15 21.38 20.82
CA PRO A 356 3.10 21.97 21.63
C PRO A 356 3.44 23.41 22.04
N GLY A 357 2.64 24.39 21.60
CA GLY A 357 2.69 25.77 22.09
C GLY A 357 3.57 26.70 21.26
N SER A 358 4.41 27.51 21.92
CA SER A 358 5.25 28.53 21.26
C SER A 358 6.70 28.08 21.07
N SER A 359 6.96 26.77 21.09
CA SER A 359 8.30 26.20 20.94
C SER A 359 8.82 26.40 19.52
N ASP A 360 10.08 26.82 19.40
CA ASP A 360 10.72 26.93 18.09
C ASP A 360 11.05 25.51 17.56
N PRO A 361 10.66 25.15 16.32
CA PRO A 361 11.02 23.86 15.73
C PRO A 361 12.53 23.62 15.66
N ASP A 362 13.34 24.69 15.64
CA ASP A 362 14.79 24.62 15.62
C ASP A 362 15.43 24.59 17.02
N ASP A 363 14.63 24.69 18.08
CA ASP A 363 15.13 24.56 19.44
C ASP A 363 15.72 23.16 19.66
N SER A 364 16.96 23.15 20.15
CA SER A 364 17.66 21.93 20.55
C SER A 364 16.85 21.07 21.52
N ALA A 365 16.02 21.67 22.39
CA ALA A 365 15.17 20.96 23.33
C ALA A 365 14.07 20.15 22.61
N VAL A 366 13.43 20.73 21.58
CA VAL A 366 12.44 20.05 20.75
C VAL A 366 13.10 18.93 19.96
N ARG A 367 14.23 19.21 19.29
CA ARG A 367 14.96 18.21 18.52
C ARG A 367 15.42 17.02 19.39
N ASN A 368 15.87 17.29 20.61
CA ASN A 368 16.28 16.24 21.56
C ASN A 368 15.07 15.44 22.10
N ALA A 369 13.94 16.10 22.36
CA ALA A 369 12.70 15.42 22.77
C ALA A 369 12.14 14.51 21.66
N LEU A 370 12.22 14.94 20.40
CA LEU A 370 11.84 14.13 19.24
C LEU A 370 12.79 12.96 19.02
N LYS A 371 14.10 13.18 19.16
CA LYS A 371 15.11 12.10 19.15
C LYS A 371 14.88 11.08 20.26
N ALA A 372 14.52 11.52 21.47
CA ALA A 372 14.21 10.62 22.59
C ALA A 372 12.96 9.74 22.31
N LYS A 373 12.01 10.25 21.51
CA LYS A 373 10.85 9.49 21.01
C LYS A 373 11.16 8.68 19.75
N GLY A 374 12.35 8.81 19.18
CA GLY A 374 12.73 8.19 17.90
C GLY A 374 11.95 8.74 16.70
N VAL A 375 11.43 9.96 16.78
CA VAL A 375 10.59 10.57 15.75
C VAL A 375 11.38 11.64 14.99
N SER A 376 11.37 11.57 13.66
CA SER A 376 11.86 12.63 12.78
C SER A 376 10.66 13.42 12.24
N LEU A 377 10.54 14.70 12.61
CA LEU A 377 9.43 15.54 12.14
C LEU A 377 9.46 15.72 10.61
N ASP A 378 10.65 15.80 10.02
CA ASP A 378 10.82 15.90 8.56
C ASP A 378 10.29 14.66 7.84
N GLU A 379 10.47 13.46 8.41
CA GLU A 379 9.95 12.23 7.81
C GLU A 379 8.42 12.13 7.88
N LEU A 380 7.79 12.74 8.89
CA LEU A 380 6.34 12.68 9.11
C LEU A 380 5.58 13.84 8.42
N ALA A 381 6.04 15.07 8.61
CA ALA A 381 5.33 16.27 8.18
C ALA A 381 5.55 16.59 6.69
N SER A 382 6.75 16.35 6.16
CA SER A 382 7.10 16.75 4.80
C SER A 382 6.26 16.05 3.72
N PRO A 383 5.96 14.74 3.79
CA PRO A 383 5.04 14.09 2.83
C PRO A 383 3.62 14.68 2.87
N VAL A 384 3.11 15.01 4.06
CA VAL A 384 1.78 15.62 4.22
C VAL A 384 1.75 17.04 3.67
N ALA A 385 2.78 17.84 3.97
CA ALA A 385 2.94 19.20 3.45
C ALA A 385 3.08 19.21 1.91
N ALA A 386 3.82 18.25 1.34
CA ALA A 386 3.93 18.08 -0.11
C ALA A 386 2.57 17.77 -0.74
N LEU A 387 1.80 16.83 -0.18
CA LEU A 387 0.45 16.52 -0.65
C LEU A 387 -0.47 17.75 -0.56
N LEU A 388 -0.48 18.46 0.56
CA LEU A 388 -1.29 19.66 0.76
C LEU A 388 -0.94 20.76 -0.25
N THR A 389 0.35 21.02 -0.46
CA THR A 389 0.83 22.02 -1.42
C THR A 389 0.36 21.70 -2.84
N ARG A 390 0.41 20.43 -3.24
CA ARG A 390 -0.09 19.99 -4.55
C ARG A 390 -1.60 20.18 -4.69
N LEU A 391 -2.37 19.79 -3.66
CA LEU A 391 -3.83 19.95 -3.67
C LEU A 391 -4.24 21.42 -3.78
N VAL A 392 -3.54 22.31 -3.06
CA VAL A 392 -3.77 23.76 -3.10
C VAL A 392 -3.30 24.40 -4.41
N GLY A 393 -2.19 23.92 -4.98
CA GLY A 393 -1.72 24.38 -6.29
C GLY A 393 -2.61 23.92 -7.46
N GLY A 394 -3.30 22.78 -7.30
CA GLY A 394 -4.13 22.18 -8.34
C GLY A 394 -5.61 22.59 -8.35
N ASP A 395 -6.11 23.26 -7.31
CA ASP A 395 -7.50 23.75 -7.25
C ASP A 395 -7.63 25.07 -6.49
N GLU A 396 -8.19 26.07 -7.18
CA GLU A 396 -8.41 27.42 -6.66
C GLU A 396 -9.37 27.45 -5.45
N GLY A 397 -10.40 26.60 -5.46
CA GLY A 397 -11.38 26.52 -4.38
C GLY A 397 -10.78 25.92 -3.10
N ALA A 398 -9.95 24.90 -3.23
CA ALA A 398 -9.18 24.31 -2.15
C ALA A 398 -8.18 25.33 -1.60
N ARG A 399 -7.48 26.08 -2.46
CA ARG A 399 -6.58 27.16 -2.04
C ARG A 399 -7.29 28.21 -1.22
N ALA A 400 -8.43 28.72 -1.69
CA ALA A 400 -9.20 29.73 -0.96
C ALA A 400 -9.66 29.23 0.42
N LYS A 401 -10.10 27.97 0.53
CA LYS A 401 -10.52 27.36 1.79
C LYS A 401 -9.36 27.16 2.77
N VAL A 402 -8.23 26.65 2.29
CA VAL A 402 -7.02 26.47 3.11
C VAL A 402 -6.49 27.84 3.54
N ALA A 403 -6.42 28.81 2.63
CA ALA A 403 -6.00 30.17 2.94
C ALA A 403 -6.91 30.85 3.96
N ALA A 404 -8.23 30.65 3.91
CA ALA A 404 -9.14 31.20 4.92
C ALA A 404 -8.90 30.62 6.33
N ILE A 405 -8.41 29.38 6.43
CA ILE A 405 -8.08 28.74 7.71
C ILE A 405 -6.68 29.14 8.18
N VAL A 406 -5.71 29.17 7.26
CA VAL A 406 -4.29 29.43 7.55
C VAL A 406 -3.95 30.93 7.57
N LEU A 407 -4.76 31.79 6.97
CA LEU A 407 -4.60 33.25 6.98
C LEU A 407 -5.98 33.94 7.02
N PRO A 408 -6.72 33.86 8.14
CA PRO A 408 -7.99 34.55 8.34
C PRO A 408 -7.89 36.05 8.05
N SER A 409 -8.95 36.62 7.46
CA SER A 409 -9.01 38.04 7.09
C SER A 409 -9.01 38.99 8.30
N ASP A 410 -9.36 38.48 9.48
CA ASP A 410 -9.33 39.19 10.77
C ASP A 410 -7.98 39.09 11.49
N MET A 411 -6.97 38.48 10.86
CA MET A 411 -5.63 38.40 11.42
C MET A 411 -4.96 39.77 11.46
N ASP A 412 -4.60 40.20 12.66
CA ASP A 412 -3.88 41.45 12.90
C ASP A 412 -2.44 41.35 12.33
N ARG A 413 -2.15 42.16 11.31
CA ARG A 413 -0.85 42.21 10.63
C ARG A 413 0.08 43.30 11.18
N SER A 414 -0.32 43.96 12.27
CA SER A 414 0.43 45.08 12.86
C SER A 414 1.55 44.64 13.80
N SER A 415 1.58 43.36 14.19
CA SER A 415 2.67 42.73 14.95
C SER A 415 3.33 41.62 14.14
N ALA A 416 4.57 41.26 14.47
CA ALA A 416 5.24 40.14 13.82
C ALA A 416 4.41 38.87 14.01
N LEU A 417 4.20 38.09 12.94
CA LEU A 417 3.40 36.85 12.96
C LEU A 417 3.90 35.83 14.00
N GLU A 418 5.12 36.01 14.50
CA GLU A 418 5.66 35.23 15.60
C GLU A 418 5.02 35.54 16.96
N GLU A 419 4.46 36.72 17.22
CA GLU A 419 3.92 37.08 18.56
C GLU A 419 2.45 36.70 18.78
N THR A 420 1.70 36.41 17.71
CA THR A 420 0.25 36.24 17.78
C THR A 420 -0.16 34.82 18.20
N ARG A 421 -0.62 34.66 19.45
CA ARG A 421 -1.07 33.38 20.07
C ARG A 421 -2.21 32.62 19.36
N ARG A 422 -2.86 33.21 18.36
CA ARG A 422 -3.98 32.58 17.62
C ARG A 422 -3.54 31.70 16.46
N PHE A 423 -2.28 31.84 16.04
CA PHE A 423 -1.67 31.01 15.01
C PHE A 423 -0.73 30.01 15.66
N PRO A 424 -0.75 28.73 15.26
CA PRO A 424 0.41 27.90 15.50
C PRO A 424 1.58 28.54 14.73
N ARG A 425 2.56 29.14 15.45
CA ARG A 425 3.88 29.50 14.90
C ARG A 425 4.44 28.37 14.00
N GLU A 426 4.03 27.15 14.33
CA GLU A 426 4.29 25.85 13.73
C GLU A 426 3.99 25.77 12.23
N VAL A 427 2.93 26.41 11.72
CA VAL A 427 2.59 26.33 10.29
C VAL A 427 3.48 27.26 9.48
N HIS A 428 3.76 28.48 9.94
CA HIS A 428 4.47 29.48 9.12
C HIS A 428 5.97 29.20 8.98
N LYS A 429 6.68 28.88 10.08
CA LYS A 429 8.12 28.55 10.01
C LYS A 429 8.36 27.22 9.29
N THR A 430 7.54 26.20 9.53
CA THR A 430 7.65 24.91 8.82
C THR A 430 7.22 25.03 7.37
N TYR A 431 6.23 25.88 7.02
CA TYR A 431 5.91 26.19 5.62
C TYR A 431 7.07 26.87 4.91
N ASP A 432 7.67 27.90 5.50
CA ASP A 432 8.79 28.60 4.86
C ASP A 432 10.02 27.69 4.75
N GLN A 433 10.33 26.88 5.76
CA GLN A 433 11.45 25.93 5.71
C GLN A 433 11.20 24.76 4.74
N CYS A 434 9.98 24.21 4.69
CA CYS A 434 9.62 23.15 3.74
C CYS A 434 9.56 23.68 2.30
N ILE A 435 9.01 24.87 2.06
CA ILE A 435 8.99 25.52 0.73
C ILE A 435 10.39 25.91 0.29
N LEU A 436 11.24 26.44 1.17
CA LEU A 436 12.64 26.78 0.86
C LEU A 436 13.51 25.54 0.65
N SER A 437 13.31 24.47 1.42
CA SER A 437 14.01 23.19 1.22
C SER A 437 13.54 22.46 -0.06
N TYR A 438 12.29 22.66 -0.46
CA TYR A 438 11.73 22.17 -1.73
C TYR A 438 12.30 22.94 -2.93
N SER A 439 12.52 24.25 -2.78
CA SER A 439 13.17 25.13 -3.76
C SER A 439 14.67 24.85 -3.94
N GLN A 440 15.38 24.46 -2.88
CA GLN A 440 16.85 24.33 -2.90
C GLN A 440 17.41 22.92 -3.13
N GLY A 441 16.59 21.89 -3.33
CA GLY A 441 17.03 20.58 -3.85
C GLY A 441 18.05 19.78 -3.00
N HIS A 442 18.43 20.23 -1.80
CA HIS A 442 19.61 19.72 -1.10
C HIS A 442 19.38 18.62 -0.04
N GLY A 443 18.14 18.24 0.29
CA GLY A 443 17.86 17.20 1.31
C GLY A 443 17.51 15.80 0.77
N TRP A 444 17.09 15.70 -0.49
CA TRP A 444 16.33 14.54 -0.98
C TRP A 444 17.14 13.25 -1.17
N ARG A 445 18.44 13.36 -1.45
CA ARG A 445 19.28 12.17 -1.62
C ARG A 445 19.42 11.38 -0.32
N ASN A 446 19.46 12.04 0.83
CA ASN A 446 19.63 11.36 2.11
C ASN A 446 18.31 10.90 2.73
N ALA A 447 17.19 11.62 2.53
CA ALA A 447 15.87 11.19 3.02
C ALA A 447 15.36 9.93 2.30
N VAL A 448 15.57 9.83 0.99
CA VAL A 448 15.23 8.61 0.23
C VAL A 448 16.11 7.42 0.66
N TYR A 449 17.38 7.64 0.99
CA TYR A 449 18.28 6.59 1.53
C TYR A 449 18.02 6.26 3.01
N ALA A 450 17.61 7.23 3.84
CA ALA A 450 17.26 7.04 5.24
C ALA A 450 15.93 6.29 5.41
N LEU A 451 14.93 6.60 4.58
CA LEU A 451 13.71 5.80 4.42
C LEU A 451 14.02 4.39 3.91
N TRP A 452 15.09 4.21 3.13
CA TRP A 452 15.50 2.90 2.59
C TRP A 452 16.17 1.98 3.62
N PHE A 453 16.98 2.53 4.54
CA PHE A 453 17.71 1.74 5.55
C PHE A 453 17.05 1.70 6.94
N GLY A 454 16.28 2.72 7.33
CA GLY A 454 15.61 2.76 8.64
C GLY A 454 14.40 1.82 8.74
N TRP A 455 13.72 1.59 7.61
CA TRP A 455 12.45 0.84 7.59
C TRP A 455 12.59 -0.68 7.44
N THR A 456 13.75 -1.17 7.00
CA THR A 456 14.06 -2.61 7.01
C THR A 456 14.25 -3.13 8.45
N SER A 457 14.63 -2.27 9.39
CA SER A 457 14.82 -2.62 10.81
C SER A 457 13.49 -2.86 11.55
N THR A 458 12.47 -2.02 11.33
CA THR A 458 11.18 -2.11 12.03
C THR A 458 10.30 -3.24 11.50
N LEU A 459 10.41 -3.58 10.20
CA LEU A 459 9.76 -4.76 9.61
C LEU A 459 10.41 -6.07 10.08
N CYS A 460 11.70 -6.06 10.43
CA CYS A 460 12.36 -7.20 11.07
C CYS A 460 11.74 -7.52 12.44
N SER A 461 11.33 -6.51 13.22
CA SER A 461 10.81 -6.73 14.58
C SER A 461 9.44 -7.44 14.62
N ASN A 462 8.57 -7.21 13.63
CA ASN A 462 7.28 -7.92 13.53
C ASN A 462 7.36 -9.27 12.79
N TRP A 463 8.52 -9.59 12.20
CA TRP A 463 8.81 -10.87 11.55
C TRP A 463 9.64 -11.84 12.40
N ILE A 464 10.19 -11.35 13.53
CA ILE A 464 10.96 -12.14 14.50
C ILE A 464 10.04 -12.80 15.54
N ARG A 465 8.74 -12.50 15.58
CA ARG A 465 7.75 -13.21 16.41
C ARG A 465 6.93 -14.20 15.62
#